data_AF-A0A1Y4U329-F1
#
_entry.id   AF-A0A1Y4U329-F1
#
_cell.length_a   1.000
_cell.length_b   1.000
_cell.length_c   1.000
_cell.angle_alpha   90.00
_cell.angle_beta   90.00
_cell.angle_gamma   90.00
#
_symmetry.space_group_name_H-M   'P 1'
#
loop_
_entity.id
_entity.type
_entity.pdbx_description
1 polymer ?
#
loop_
_entity_poly.entity_id
_entity_poly.type
_entity_poly.pdbx_seq_one_letter_code
_entity_poly.pdbx_strand_id
1 'polypeptide(L)'
;MKRITAAITAAAAVAAAACLVLIALASGGSYVFFTPTAYISIDINPSLELGINRFDRIVSVEGYNAEAEELLDELDIRFLPYQEGLQELLESCGVDAEGIQSGTEEEDAGDDTEEDGGSRYRHHGEKEEESGHRHE
;
A
#
# COMPACT_ATOMS: atom_id res chain seq x y z
N MET A 1 -57.09 9.49 38.17
CA MET A 1 -55.76 10.13 38.34
C MET A 1 -54.61 9.10 38.34
N LYS A 2 -54.53 8.13 39.27
CA LYS A 2 -53.43 7.13 39.34
C LYS A 2 -53.12 6.35 38.04
N ARG A 3 -54.14 5.98 37.25
CA ARG A 3 -53.97 5.23 36.00
C ARG A 3 -53.31 6.03 34.86
N ILE A 4 -53.50 7.35 34.85
CA ILE A 4 -52.96 8.23 33.80
C ILE A 4 -51.47 8.49 34.06
N THR A 5 -51.08 8.74 35.32
CA THR A 5 -49.67 8.91 35.69
C THR A 5 -48.86 7.65 35.40
N ALA A 6 -49.38 6.47 35.71
CA ALA A 6 -48.71 5.19 35.44
C ALA A 6 -48.51 4.94 33.92
N ALA A 7 -49.50 5.28 33.10
CA ALA A 7 -49.41 5.15 31.65
C ALA A 7 -48.38 6.11 31.03
N ILE A 8 -48.30 7.35 31.54
CA ILE A 8 -47.30 8.34 31.10
C ILE A 8 -45.88 7.90 31.49
N THR A 9 -45.68 7.41 32.72
CA THR A 9 -44.38 6.89 33.14
C THR A 9 -43.97 5.63 32.38
N ALA A 10 -44.93 4.75 32.05
CA ALA A 10 -44.64 3.56 31.24
C ALA A 10 -44.27 3.93 29.80
N ALA A 11 -44.99 4.87 29.17
CA ALA A 11 -44.66 5.36 27.84
C ALA A 11 -43.29 6.05 27.78
N ALA A 12 -42.95 6.86 28.79
CA ALA A 12 -41.64 7.48 28.91
C ALA A 12 -40.51 6.45 29.10
N ALA A 13 -40.73 5.41 29.91
CA ALA A 13 -39.78 4.33 30.09
C ALA A 13 -39.56 3.51 28.80
N VAL A 14 -40.62 3.22 28.05
CA VAL A 14 -40.53 2.55 26.74
C VAL A 14 -39.77 3.40 25.74
N ALA A 15 -40.06 4.70 25.67
CA ALA A 15 -39.33 5.63 24.79
C ALA A 15 -37.84 5.71 25.16
N ALA A 16 -37.51 5.82 26.45
CA ALA A 16 -36.12 5.83 26.92
C ALA A 16 -35.40 4.52 26.58
N ALA A 17 -36.04 3.37 26.79
CA ALA A 17 -35.49 2.07 26.42
C ALA A 17 -35.26 1.95 24.91
N ALA A 18 -36.21 2.40 24.08
CA ALA A 18 -36.05 2.43 22.63
C ALA A 18 -34.88 3.33 22.21
N CYS A 19 -34.75 4.52 22.78
CA CYS A 19 -33.61 5.40 22.52
C CYS A 19 -32.28 4.75 22.89
N LEU A 20 -32.18 4.08 24.05
CA LEU A 20 -30.97 3.38 24.46
C LEU A 20 -30.60 2.25 23.50
N VAL A 21 -31.60 1.48 23.04
CA VAL A 21 -31.38 0.44 22.02
C VAL A 21 -30.88 1.04 20.72
N LEU A 22 -31.47 2.15 20.24
CA LEU A 22 -31.00 2.82 19.03
C LEU A 22 -29.57 3.33 19.19
N ILE A 23 -29.22 3.92 20.33
CA ILE A 23 -27.85 4.37 20.61
C ILE A 23 -26.89 3.17 20.64
N ALA A 24 -27.27 2.06 21.28
CA ALA A 24 -26.45 0.85 21.33
C ALA A 24 -26.23 0.25 19.94
N LEU A 25 -27.27 0.19 19.11
CA LEU A 25 -27.19 -0.28 17.73
C LEU A 25 -26.37 0.66 16.85
N ALA A 26 -26.56 1.97 16.99
CA ALA A 26 -25.82 2.96 16.23
C ALA A 26 -24.32 2.96 16.60
N SER A 27 -24.00 2.96 17.89
CA SER A 27 -22.60 2.94 18.36
C SER A 27 -21.90 1.63 18.05
N GLY A 28 -22.52 0.48 18.38
CA GLY A 28 -21.95 -0.83 18.09
C GLY A 28 -21.87 -1.13 16.60
N GLY A 29 -22.91 -0.78 15.84
CA GLY A 29 -22.94 -0.93 14.38
C GLY A 29 -21.89 -0.05 13.70
N SER A 30 -21.76 1.21 14.12
CA SER A 30 -20.73 2.13 13.64
C SER A 30 -19.33 1.57 13.91
N TYR A 31 -19.04 1.13 15.14
CA TYR A 31 -17.75 0.54 15.48
C TYR A 31 -17.38 -0.64 14.57
N VAL A 32 -18.31 -1.57 14.39
CA VAL A 32 -18.10 -2.75 13.53
C VAL A 32 -17.94 -2.37 12.06
N PHE A 33 -18.60 -1.32 11.60
CA PHE A 33 -18.52 -0.86 10.23
C PHE A 33 -17.22 -0.11 9.94
N PHE A 34 -16.81 0.85 10.78
CA PHE A 34 -15.65 1.71 10.52
C PHE A 34 -14.31 1.11 10.97
N THR A 35 -14.30 -0.12 11.52
CA THR A 35 -13.05 -0.79 11.90
C THR A 35 -12.48 -1.58 10.71
N PRO A 36 -11.27 -1.26 10.23
CA PRO A 36 -10.57 -2.09 9.25
C PRO A 36 -10.30 -3.48 9.82
N THR A 37 -10.50 -4.50 9.01
CA THR A 37 -10.14 -5.89 9.28
C THR A 37 -9.01 -6.40 8.39
N ALA A 38 -8.72 -5.70 7.30
CA ALA A 38 -7.62 -5.95 6.40
C ALA A 38 -7.06 -4.63 5.88
N TYR A 39 -5.81 -4.67 5.42
CA TYR A 39 -5.14 -3.53 4.80
C TYR A 39 -4.54 -3.97 3.46
N ILE A 40 -4.65 -3.13 2.45
CA ILE A 40 -3.99 -3.28 1.14
C ILE A 40 -3.09 -2.06 0.96
N SER A 41 -1.77 -2.29 0.99
CA SER A 41 -0.77 -1.27 0.72
C SER A 41 -0.32 -1.38 -0.75
N ILE A 42 -0.25 -0.24 -1.43
CA ILE A 42 0.19 -0.12 -2.81
C ILE A 42 1.48 0.69 -2.80
N ASP A 43 2.58 0.05 -3.17
CA ASP A 43 3.93 0.63 -3.13
C ASP A 43 4.47 0.87 -4.55
N ILE A 44 3.65 1.51 -5.37
CA ILE A 44 4.03 2.08 -6.66
C ILE A 44 3.90 3.61 -6.53
N ASN A 45 4.13 4.40 -7.57
CA ASN A 45 3.71 5.80 -7.56
C ASN A 45 2.31 5.88 -8.17
N PRO A 46 1.27 6.19 -7.38
CA PRO A 46 1.26 6.67 -5.99
C PRO A 46 1.32 5.57 -4.90
N SER A 47 1.86 5.93 -3.73
CA SER A 47 2.03 5.01 -2.58
C SER A 47 0.99 5.31 -1.52
N LEU A 48 0.12 4.35 -1.21
CA LEU A 48 -1.00 4.53 -0.29
C LEU A 48 -1.49 3.21 0.32
N GLU A 49 -2.31 3.30 1.37
CA GLU A 49 -2.93 2.17 2.04
C GLU A 49 -4.46 2.29 2.12
N LEU A 50 -5.13 1.19 1.78
CA LEU A 50 -6.58 1.02 1.92
C LEU A 50 -6.87 0.12 3.13
N GLY A 51 -7.65 0.61 4.09
CA GLY A 51 -8.20 -0.21 5.16
C GLY A 51 -9.60 -0.70 4.81
N ILE A 52 -9.80 -2.01 4.82
CA ILE A 52 -11.03 -2.69 4.39
C ILE A 52 -11.72 -3.28 5.61
N ASN A 53 -13.00 -3.00 5.79
CA ASN A 53 -13.81 -3.57 6.88
C ASN A 53 -14.29 -4.98 6.55
N ARG A 54 -14.97 -5.61 7.52
CA ARG A 54 -15.51 -6.97 7.41
C ARG A 54 -16.63 -7.15 6.36
N PHE A 55 -17.08 -6.05 5.76
CA PHE A 55 -18.11 -6.03 4.72
C PHE A 55 -17.50 -5.77 3.34
N ASP A 56 -16.18 -5.96 3.21
CA ASP A 56 -15.40 -5.76 1.99
C ASP A 56 -15.43 -4.32 1.45
N ARG A 57 -15.63 -3.35 2.35
CA ARG A 57 -15.68 -1.92 2.00
C ARG A 57 -14.46 -1.17 2.51
N ILE A 58 -14.01 -0.21 1.72
CA ILE A 58 -12.95 0.72 2.09
C ILE A 58 -13.47 1.64 3.18
N VAL A 59 -12.79 1.71 4.33
CA VAL A 59 -13.17 2.55 5.48
C VAL A 59 -12.06 3.48 5.96
N SER A 60 -10.83 3.22 5.52
CA SER A 60 -9.72 4.17 5.64
C SER A 60 -8.91 4.17 4.35
N VAL A 61 -8.34 5.32 4.04
CA VAL A 61 -7.43 5.53 2.91
C VAL A 61 -6.37 6.50 3.43
N GLU A 62 -5.09 6.16 3.28
CA GLU A 62 -3.95 6.94 3.75
C GLU A 62 -2.88 7.01 2.66
N GLY A 63 -2.51 8.22 2.24
CA GLY A 63 -1.42 8.44 1.30
C GLY A 63 -0.07 8.45 2.01
N TYR A 64 0.94 7.84 1.39
CA TYR A 64 2.31 7.82 1.90
C TYR A 64 3.27 8.71 1.08
N ASN A 65 2.83 9.24 -0.06
CA ASN A 65 3.57 10.23 -0.85
C ASN A 65 2.67 11.37 -1.35
N ALA A 66 3.30 12.42 -1.91
CA ALA A 66 2.60 13.61 -2.36
C ALA A 66 1.64 13.31 -3.53
N GLU A 67 2.05 12.40 -4.42
CA GLU A 67 1.25 11.93 -5.55
C GLU A 67 -0.01 11.20 -5.08
N ALA A 68 0.07 10.40 -4.01
CA ALA A 68 -1.09 9.76 -3.41
C ALA A 68 -2.03 10.78 -2.78
N GLU A 69 -1.52 11.74 -2.02
CA GLU A 69 -2.35 12.78 -1.41
C GLU A 69 -3.08 13.62 -2.49
N GLU A 70 -2.38 14.00 -3.58
CA GLU A 70 -2.99 14.69 -4.72
C GLU A 70 -4.09 13.85 -5.38
N LEU A 71 -3.86 12.55 -5.56
CA LEU A 71 -4.86 11.65 -6.11
C LEU A 71 -6.08 11.51 -5.18
N LEU A 72 -5.86 11.38 -3.87
CA LEU A 72 -6.92 11.21 -2.87
C LEU A 72 -7.77 12.47 -2.65
N ASP A 73 -7.25 13.64 -3.00
CA ASP A 73 -8.03 14.89 -3.01
C ASP A 73 -9.09 14.90 -4.13
N GLU A 74 -8.86 14.17 -5.22
CA GLU A 74 -9.75 14.10 -6.38
C GLU A 74 -10.60 12.82 -6.44
N LEU A 75 -10.14 11.73 -5.80
CA LEU A 75 -10.72 10.40 -5.89
C LEU A 75 -11.50 10.01 -4.61
N ASP A 76 -12.83 9.88 -4.70
CA ASP A 76 -13.68 9.46 -3.58
C ASP A 76 -14.02 7.96 -3.62
N ILE A 77 -13.10 7.13 -3.11
CA ILE A 77 -13.27 5.67 -3.02
C ILE A 77 -13.73 5.17 -1.65
N ARG A 78 -14.04 6.08 -0.71
CA ARG A 78 -14.47 5.66 0.64
C ARG A 78 -15.85 5.01 0.59
N PHE A 79 -16.00 3.93 1.36
CA PHE A 79 -17.20 3.11 1.48
C PHE A 79 -17.58 2.28 0.24
N LEU A 80 -16.81 2.38 -0.86
CA LEU A 80 -16.95 1.48 -2.00
C LEU A 80 -16.50 0.06 -1.65
N PRO A 81 -17.04 -0.98 -2.32
CA PRO A 81 -16.42 -2.30 -2.35
C PRO A 81 -14.97 -2.18 -2.79
N TYR A 82 -14.04 -2.86 -2.10
CA TYR A 82 -12.62 -2.62 -2.35
C TYR A 82 -12.20 -2.96 -3.78
N GLN A 83 -12.87 -3.91 -4.46
CA GLN A 83 -12.57 -4.23 -5.85
C GLN A 83 -12.93 -3.07 -6.79
N GLU A 84 -14.07 -2.41 -6.55
CA GLU A 84 -14.51 -1.26 -7.33
C GLU A 84 -13.61 -0.06 -7.04
N GLY A 85 -13.31 0.22 -5.77
CA GLY A 85 -12.42 1.31 -5.39
C GLY A 85 -10.97 1.11 -5.88
N LEU A 86 -10.47 -0.13 -5.88
CA LEU A 86 -9.16 -0.44 -6.44
C LEU A 86 -9.14 -0.28 -7.96
N GLN A 87 -10.22 -0.66 -8.65
CA GLN A 87 -10.33 -0.44 -10.09
C GLN A 87 -10.28 1.05 -10.42
N GLU A 88 -11.08 1.86 -9.74
CA GLU A 88 -11.11 3.32 -9.94
C GLU A 88 -9.76 3.97 -9.61
N LEU A 89 -9.09 3.45 -8.56
CA LEU A 89 -7.73 3.86 -8.22
C LEU A 89 -6.73 3.53 -9.33
N LEU A 90 -6.75 2.32 -9.88
CA LEU A 90 -5.80 1.93 -10.93
C LEU A 90 -6.06 2.69 -12.24
N GLU A 91 -7.33 2.92 -12.58
CA GLU A 91 -7.75 3.72 -13.73
C GLU A 91 -7.27 5.17 -13.60
N SER A 92 -7.37 5.76 -12.40
CA SER A 92 -6.88 7.12 -12.14
C SER A 92 -5.35 7.21 -12.07
N CYS A 93 -4.66 6.14 -11.68
CA CYS A 93 -3.20 6.05 -11.74
C CYS A 93 -2.66 5.86 -13.17
N GLY A 94 -3.52 5.68 -14.18
CA GLY A 94 -3.09 5.38 -15.55
C GLY A 94 -2.42 4.01 -15.68
N VAL A 95 -2.67 3.09 -14.74
CA VAL A 95 -2.26 1.70 -14.83
C VAL A 95 -3.34 0.97 -15.62
N ASP A 96 -3.22 1.04 -16.94
CA ASP A 96 -3.95 0.19 -17.86
C ASP A 96 -3.54 -1.28 -17.68
N ALA A 97 -4.52 -2.18 -17.75
CA ALA A 97 -4.34 -3.62 -17.56
C ALA A 97 -3.37 -4.28 -18.57
N GLU A 98 -2.82 -3.52 -19.52
CA GLU A 98 -1.81 -3.93 -20.49
C GLU A 98 -0.36 -3.78 -19.97
N GLY A 99 -0.14 -3.09 -18.84
CA GLY A 99 1.20 -2.89 -18.25
C GLY A 99 1.77 -4.08 -17.48
N ILE A 100 1.01 -5.15 -17.27
CA ILE A 100 1.50 -6.39 -16.64
C ILE A 100 2.03 -7.33 -17.72
N GLN A 101 3.08 -6.92 -18.44
CA GLN A 101 3.79 -7.84 -19.34
C GLN A 101 5.31 -7.65 -19.29
N SER A 102 5.96 -8.76 -18.94
CA SER A 102 7.40 -9.05 -19.02
C SER A 102 8.31 -8.37 -17.98
N GLY A 103 8.47 -9.05 -16.85
CA GLY A 103 9.83 -9.23 -16.33
C GLY A 103 10.60 -10.05 -17.36
N THR A 104 11.25 -9.38 -18.30
CA THR A 104 12.37 -10.00 -19.02
C THR A 104 13.53 -9.94 -18.06
N GLU A 105 13.96 -11.11 -17.59
CA GLU A 105 15.25 -11.30 -16.97
C GLU A 105 16.30 -10.77 -17.96
N GLU A 106 16.91 -9.62 -17.67
CA GLU A 106 18.12 -9.21 -18.36
C GLU A 106 19.23 -10.16 -17.88
N GLU A 107 19.51 -11.20 -18.68
CA GLU A 107 20.83 -11.82 -18.68
C GLU A 107 21.82 -10.75 -19.16
N ASP A 108 22.52 -10.17 -18.18
CA ASP A 108 23.68 -9.31 -18.34
C ASP A 108 24.73 -10.03 -19.21
N ALA A 109 24.72 -9.71 -20.50
CA ALA A 109 25.80 -10.05 -21.41
C ALA A 109 26.98 -9.14 -21.07
N GLY A 110 27.89 -9.66 -20.24
CA GLY A 110 29.16 -9.02 -19.93
C GLY A 110 29.92 -8.65 -21.20
N ASP A 111 29.90 -7.35 -21.50
CA ASP A 111 30.69 -6.65 -22.51
C ASP A 111 32.02 -6.25 -21.88
N ASP A 112 33.05 -7.10 -22.05
CA ASP A 112 34.41 -6.80 -21.59
C ASP A 112 35.19 -6.08 -22.71
N THR A 113 35.12 -4.75 -22.64
CA THR A 113 36.19 -3.75 -22.83
C THR A 113 37.33 -3.95 -23.85
N GLU A 114 37.38 -2.99 -24.78
CA GLU A 114 38.51 -2.14 -25.22
C GLU A 114 39.82 -2.73 -25.83
N GLU A 115 40.16 -2.13 -26.98
CA GLU A 115 41.40 -2.23 -27.77
C GLU A 115 42.62 -1.61 -27.06
N ASP A 116 43.83 -2.18 -27.25
CA ASP A 116 44.98 -1.51 -27.92
C ASP A 116 46.27 -2.37 -27.83
N GLY A 117 47.12 -2.25 -28.86
CA GLY A 117 48.57 -2.32 -28.69
C GLY A 117 49.22 -3.71 -28.72
N GLY A 118 49.60 -4.17 -29.91
CA GLY A 118 50.23 -5.47 -30.10
C GLY A 118 51.56 -5.70 -29.38
N SER A 119 51.86 -6.97 -29.10
CA SER A 119 53.23 -7.49 -29.16
C SER A 119 53.25 -9.00 -29.31
N ARG A 120 54.09 -9.42 -30.25
CA ARG A 120 54.38 -10.78 -30.68
C ARG A 120 55.28 -11.46 -29.66
N TYR A 121 54.94 -12.70 -29.31
CA TYR A 121 55.66 -13.67 -28.46
C TYR A 121 57.17 -13.45 -28.27
N ARG A 122 57.61 -13.47 -27.00
CA ARG A 122 58.97 -13.89 -26.64
C ARG A 122 58.95 -14.73 -25.36
N HIS A 123 59.40 -15.98 -25.51
CA HIS A 123 59.78 -16.93 -24.46
C HIS A 123 60.89 -16.37 -23.57
N HIS A 124 60.74 -16.47 -22.24
CA HIS A 124 61.74 -16.77 -21.20
C HIS A 124 61.09 -16.35 -19.87
N GLY A 125 60.77 -17.25 -18.95
CA GLY A 125 61.73 -18.04 -18.19
C GLY A 125 61.79 -17.44 -16.78
N GLU A 126 61.26 -18.17 -15.81
CA GLU A 126 61.26 -17.85 -14.38
C GLU A 126 62.63 -17.34 -13.89
N LYS A 127 62.61 -16.34 -13.01
CA LYS A 127 63.24 -16.43 -11.68
C LYS A 127 62.86 -15.23 -10.81
N GLU A 128 62.35 -15.61 -9.64
CA GLU A 128 62.11 -14.79 -8.46
C GLU A 128 63.44 -14.35 -7.80
N GLU A 129 63.28 -13.44 -6.83
CA GLU A 129 64.22 -13.09 -5.74
C GLU A 129 65.46 -12.28 -6.15
N GLU A 130 66.06 -11.41 -5.33
CA GLU A 130 65.79 -10.62 -4.12
C GLU A 130 67.15 -9.88 -3.90
N SER A 131 67.16 -8.86 -3.05
CA SER A 131 68.36 -8.33 -2.37
C SER A 131 69.13 -7.25 -3.11
N GLY A 132 69.11 -6.07 -2.50
CA GLY A 132 69.82 -4.89 -2.96
C GLY A 132 71.30 -4.88 -2.59
N HIS A 133 72.01 -3.87 -3.07
CA HIS A 133 73.00 -3.14 -2.28
C HIS A 133 73.40 -1.83 -2.95
N ARG A 134 73.65 -0.86 -2.07
CA ARG A 134 74.16 0.49 -2.29
C ARG A 134 75.63 0.45 -2.78
N HIS A 135 76.10 1.64 -3.17
CA HIS A 135 77.48 2.11 -3.43
C HIS A 135 77.80 2.13 -4.94
N GLU A 136 78.25 3.24 -5.53
CA GLU A 136 79.03 4.38 -5.03
C GLU A 136 78.49 5.75 -5.51
#